data_AF-A0A838JEJ4-F1
#
_entry.id   AF-A0A838JEJ4-F1
#
_cell.length_a   1.000
_cell.length_b   1.000
_cell.length_c   1.000
_cell.angle_alpha   90.00
_cell.angle_beta   90.00
_cell.angle_gamma   90.00
#
_symmetry.space_group_name_H-M   'P 1'
#
loop_
_entity.id
_entity.type
_entity.pdbx_description
1 polymer ?
#
loop_
_entity_poly.entity_id
_entity_poly.type
_entity_poly.pdbx_seq_one_letter_code
_entity_poly.pdbx_strand_id
1 'polypeptide(L)'
;MCVYDILRVVFNACYSQQQTEAIATYIDCVIGMSQAIGDAAAVSFAVAFYQALGYGRNVKTAFDLGTSQIDLENLNEQDTPQLLTKRADPTKTTFVSNK
;
A
#
# COMPACT_ATOMS: atom_id res chain seq x y z
N MET A 1 -5.14 -11.34 -27.29
CA MET A 1 -6.10 -11.04 -26.20
C MET A 1 -5.26 -10.57 -25.01
N CYS A 2 -4.97 -9.27 -24.92
CA CYS A 2 -4.17 -8.73 -23.81
C CYS A 2 -5.07 -8.59 -22.60
N VAL A 3 -4.87 -9.44 -21.61
CA VAL A 3 -5.46 -9.26 -20.28
C VAL A 3 -4.58 -8.21 -19.61
N TYR A 4 -5.03 -6.96 -19.56
CA TYR A 4 -4.39 -5.96 -18.72
C TYR A 4 -4.72 -6.32 -17.27
N ASP A 5 -3.75 -6.88 -16.53
CA ASP A 5 -3.85 -6.99 -15.08
C ASP A 5 -3.74 -5.58 -14.49
N ILE A 6 -4.90 -4.94 -14.29
CA ILE A 6 -4.99 -3.64 -13.64
C ILE A 6 -4.72 -3.86 -12.15
N LEU A 7 -3.55 -3.42 -11.68
CA LEU A 7 -3.24 -3.38 -10.26
C LEU A 7 -4.19 -2.40 -9.54
N ARG A 8 -5.14 -2.96 -8.79
CA ARG A 8 -6.05 -2.19 -7.94
C ARG A 8 -5.40 -2.01 -6.57
N VAL A 9 -4.87 -0.82 -6.29
CA VAL A 9 -4.46 -0.42 -4.93
C VAL A 9 -5.51 0.53 -4.41
N VAL A 10 -6.27 0.11 -3.41
CA VAL A 10 -7.19 1.01 -2.70
C VAL A 10 -6.48 1.52 -1.45
N PHE A 11 -6.30 2.84 -1.40
CA PHE A 11 -5.91 3.56 -0.20
C PHE A 11 -7.17 3.88 0.57
N ASN A 12 -7.48 3.10 1.61
CA ASN A 12 -8.65 3.33 2.43
C ASN A 12 -8.24 3.81 3.82
N ALA A 13 -8.30 5.12 4.04
CA ALA A 13 -8.19 5.71 5.36
C ALA A 13 -9.42 5.32 6.20
N CYS A 14 -9.19 4.75 7.39
CA CYS A 14 -10.19 4.41 8.42
C CYS A 14 -11.45 3.65 7.94
N TYR A 15 -11.37 2.34 7.75
CA TYR A 15 -12.58 1.52 7.58
C TYR A 15 -12.58 0.24 8.42
N SER A 16 -13.77 -0.09 8.93
CA SER A 16 -14.03 -1.24 9.78
C SER A 16 -13.68 -2.56 9.07
N GLN A 17 -13.05 -3.47 9.82
CA GLN A 17 -12.55 -4.77 9.37
C GLN A 17 -13.55 -5.57 8.48
N GLN A 18 -14.85 -5.44 8.76
CA GLN A 18 -15.91 -6.14 8.05
C GLN A 18 -16.06 -5.71 6.58
N GLN A 19 -15.76 -4.46 6.25
CA GLN A 19 -15.83 -3.95 4.87
C GLN A 19 -14.58 -4.31 4.07
N THR A 20 -13.43 -4.35 4.75
CA THR A 20 -12.15 -4.79 4.19
C THR A 20 -12.22 -6.20 3.63
N GLU A 21 -12.94 -7.11 4.29
CA GLU A 21 -13.09 -8.50 3.81
C GLU A 21 -13.87 -8.63 2.50
N ALA A 22 -14.96 -7.86 2.36
CA ALA A 22 -15.78 -7.86 1.15
C ALA A 22 -15.01 -7.31 -0.06
N ILE A 23 -14.26 -6.22 0.15
CA ILE A 23 -13.47 -5.57 -0.91
C ILE A 23 -12.22 -6.39 -1.26
N ALA A 24 -11.55 -6.99 -0.27
CA ALA A 24 -10.40 -7.86 -0.50
C ALA A 24 -10.72 -9.12 -1.33
N THR A 25 -12.01 -9.44 -1.53
CA THR A 25 -12.44 -10.50 -2.46
C THR A 25 -12.17 -10.13 -3.93
N TYR A 26 -12.05 -8.84 -4.24
CA TYR A 26 -11.88 -8.31 -5.60
C TYR A 26 -10.59 -7.52 -5.81
N ILE A 27 -9.75 -7.39 -4.78
CA ILE A 27 -8.55 -6.55 -4.79
C ILE A 27 -7.32 -7.39 -4.43
N ASP A 28 -6.24 -7.17 -5.18
CA ASP A 28 -5.00 -7.93 -5.10
C ASP A 28 -4.16 -7.58 -3.86
N CYS A 29 -4.05 -6.28 -3.55
CA CYS A 29 -3.32 -5.75 -2.39
C CYS A 29 -4.07 -4.56 -1.79
N VAL A 30 -4.21 -4.53 -0.46
CA VAL A 30 -4.87 -3.45 0.29
C VAL A 30 -3.89 -2.92 1.33
N ILE A 31 -3.76 -1.60 1.42
CA ILE A 31 -3.06 -0.94 2.53
C ILE A 31 -4.11 -0.25 3.38
N GLY A 32 -4.24 -0.70 4.62
CA GLY A 32 -5.12 -0.10 5.63
C GLY A 32 -4.32 0.57 6.74
N MET A 33 -5.02 1.30 7.60
CA MET A 33 -4.46 1.89 8.82
C MET A 33 -5.09 1.19 10.03
N SER A 34 -4.27 0.67 10.95
CA SER A 34 -4.75 -0.01 12.17
C SER A 34 -5.40 0.96 13.16
N GLN A 35 -5.03 2.23 13.10
CA GLN A 35 -5.53 3.35 13.89
C GLN A 35 -5.48 4.64 13.06
N ALA A 36 -5.92 5.75 13.65
CA ALA A 36 -5.72 7.06 13.03
C ALA A 36 -4.22 7.33 12.87
N ILE A 37 -3.84 7.84 11.70
CA ILE A 37 -2.48 8.25 11.36
C ILE A 37 -2.42 9.76 11.23
N GLY A 38 -1.36 10.39 11.74
CA GLY A 38 -1.12 11.82 11.57
C GLY A 38 -0.84 12.21 10.12
N ASP A 39 -1.22 13.44 9.74
CA ASP A 39 -1.06 13.94 8.36
C ASP A 39 0.39 13.85 7.87
N ALA A 40 1.36 14.17 8.73
CA ALA A 40 2.79 14.10 8.39
C ALA A 40 3.21 12.66 8.05
N ALA A 41 2.83 11.68 8.88
CA ALA A 41 3.16 10.27 8.65
C ALA A 41 2.43 9.72 7.41
N ALA A 42 1.18 10.12 7.19
CA ALA A 42 0.41 9.72 6.02
C ALA A 42 1.06 10.24 4.71
N VAL A 43 1.47 11.51 4.68
CA VAL A 43 2.15 12.11 3.53
C VAL A 43 3.52 11.45 3.31
N SER A 44 4.31 11.31 4.36
CA SER A 44 5.64 10.69 4.34
C SER A 44 5.60 9.28 3.75
N PHE A 45 4.69 8.45 4.26
CA PHE A 45 4.43 7.11 3.75
C PHE A 45 4.01 7.12 2.27
N ALA A 46 3.03 7.95 1.91
CA ALA A 46 2.49 7.98 0.54
C ALA A 46 3.56 8.40 -0.47
N VAL A 47 4.39 9.39 -0.14
CA VAL A 47 5.49 9.85 -0.99
C VAL A 47 6.47 8.70 -1.25
N ALA A 48 7.00 8.07 -0.20
CA ALA A 48 7.96 6.98 -0.35
C ALA A 48 7.35 5.76 -1.07
N PHE A 49 6.11 5.39 -0.73
CA PHE A 49 5.38 4.28 -1.34
C PHE A 49 5.20 4.48 -2.86
N TYR A 50 4.62 5.61 -3.27
CA TYR A 50 4.37 5.87 -4.69
C TYR A 50 5.66 6.12 -5.48
N GLN A 51 6.69 6.71 -4.86
CA GLN A 51 8.01 6.79 -5.48
C GLN A 51 8.59 5.41 -5.76
N ALA A 52 8.58 4.51 -4.77
CA ALA A 52 9.08 3.16 -4.93
C ALA A 52 8.34 2.39 -6.04
N LEU A 53 7.01 2.51 -6.10
CA LEU A 53 6.21 1.95 -7.20
C LEU A 53 6.61 2.56 -8.56
N GLY A 54 6.77 3.88 -8.63
CA GLY A 54 7.22 4.58 -9.84
C GLY A 54 8.61 4.15 -10.32
N TYR A 55 9.49 3.75 -9.39
CA TYR A 55 10.80 3.14 -9.68
C TYR A 55 10.72 1.63 -9.97
N GLY A 56 9.52 1.09 -10.20
CA GLY A 56 9.30 -0.30 -10.57
C GLY A 56 9.53 -1.29 -9.42
N ARG A 57 9.51 -0.85 -8.16
CA ARG A 57 9.52 -1.77 -7.02
C ARG A 57 8.19 -2.50 -6.91
N ASN A 58 8.24 -3.70 -6.34
CA ASN A 58 7.02 -4.44 -6.03
C ASN A 58 6.29 -3.81 -4.82
N VAL A 59 5.01 -4.15 -4.67
CA VAL A 59 4.12 -3.59 -3.63
C VAL A 59 4.68 -3.82 -2.23
N LYS A 60 5.25 -5.00 -1.94
CA LYS A 60 5.84 -5.27 -0.62
C LYS A 60 7.02 -4.34 -0.33
N THR A 61 7.96 -4.24 -1.27
CA THR A 61 9.11 -3.35 -1.13
C THR A 61 8.68 -1.89 -1.04
N ALA A 62 7.68 -1.46 -1.82
CA ALA A 62 7.15 -0.11 -1.72
C ALA A 62 6.52 0.16 -0.35
N PHE A 63 5.77 -0.79 0.19
CA PHE A 63 5.17 -0.71 1.53
C PHE A 63 6.25 -0.61 2.62
N ASP A 64 7.25 -1.51 2.59
CA ASP A 64 8.35 -1.54 3.54
C ASP A 64 9.17 -0.23 3.52
N LEU A 65 9.34 0.38 2.33
CA LEU A 65 9.99 1.69 2.20
C LEU A 65 9.14 2.83 2.74
N GLY A 66 7.81 2.78 2.54
CA GLY A 66 6.87 3.74 3.11
C GLY A 66 6.89 3.75 4.65
N THR A 67 6.88 2.58 5.29
CA THR A 67 6.95 2.48 6.76
C THR A 67 8.32 2.91 7.28
N SER A 68 9.40 2.52 6.59
CA SER A 68 10.76 2.96 6.93
C SER A 68 10.91 4.49 6.86
N GLN A 69 10.24 5.16 5.91
CA GLN A 69 10.29 6.62 5.81
C GLN A 69 9.63 7.32 7.01
N ILE A 70 8.51 6.80 7.52
CA ILE A 70 7.87 7.31 8.74
C ILE A 70 8.84 7.22 9.94
N ASP A 71 9.54 6.08 10.07
CA ASP A 71 10.51 5.85 11.15
C ASP A 71 11.73 6.78 11.03
N LEU A 72 12.29 6.93 9.82
CA LEU A 72 13.41 7.84 9.55
C LEU A 72 13.09 9.31 9.87
N GLU A 73 11.83 9.72 9.71
CA GLU A 73 11.35 11.06 10.05
C GLU A 73 10.98 11.22 11.54
N ASN A 74 11.13 10.17 12.35
CA ASN A 74 10.82 10.12 13.78
C ASN A 74 9.36 10.48 14.10
N LEU A 75 8.45 10.07 13.22
CA LEU A 75 7.01 10.33 13.38
C LEU A 75 6.32 9.29 14.28
N ASN A 76 6.98 8.15 14.56
CA ASN A 76 6.54 7.09 15.49
C ASN A 76 5.18 6.43 15.13
N GLU A 77 4.83 6.40 13.85
CA GLU A 77 3.56 5.82 13.37
C GLU A 77 3.77 4.72 12.31
N GLN A 78 4.99 4.21 12.16
CA GLN A 78 5.39 3.24 11.12
C GLN A 78 4.63 1.91 11.17
N ASP A 79 4.08 1.57 12.34
CA ASP A 79 3.30 0.34 12.57
C ASP A 79 1.79 0.54 12.27
N THR A 80 1.37 1.77 11.98
CA THR A 80 -0.03 2.09 11.66
C THR A 80 -0.45 1.56 10.29
N PRO A 81 0.34 1.73 9.20
CA PRO A 81 0.05 1.11 7.91
C PRO A 81 0.13 -0.42 8.01
N GLN A 82 -0.82 -1.10 7.38
CA GLN A 82 -0.92 -2.56 7.36
C GLN A 82 -1.18 -3.04 5.93
N LEU A 83 -0.29 -3.90 5.42
CA LEU A 83 -0.45 -4.51 4.10
C LEU A 83 -1.21 -5.83 4.21
N LEU A 84 -2.36 -5.89 3.55
CA LEU A 84 -3.23 -7.06 3.47
C LEU A 84 -3.26 -7.58 2.05
N THR A 85 -2.94 -8.87 1.87
CA THR A 85 -2.95 -9.54 0.58
C THR A 85 -3.76 -10.82 0.65
N LYS A 86 -4.82 -10.93 -0.17
CA LYS A 86 -5.64 -12.15 -0.27
C LYS A 86 -5.50 -12.89 -1.60
N ARG A 87 -5.16 -12.19 -2.69
CA ARG A 87 -5.20 -12.77 -4.05
C ARG A 87 -3.89 -12.70 -4.82
N ALA A 88 -3.01 -11.76 -4.49
CA ALA A 88 -1.73 -11.59 -5.16
C ALA A 88 -0.56 -11.63 -4.18
N ASP A 89 0.58 -12.08 -4.69
CA ASP A 89 1.85 -12.05 -3.98
C ASP A 89 2.45 -10.64 -4.09
N PRO A 90 2.51 -9.85 -3.00
CA PRO A 90 2.95 -8.47 -3.06
C PRO A 90 4.43 -8.33 -3.45
N THR A 91 5.21 -9.41 -3.41
CA THR A 91 6.60 -9.43 -3.87
C THR A 91 6.73 -9.54 -5.39
N LYS A 92 5.66 -9.98 -6.08
CA LYS A 92 5.59 -10.13 -7.54
C LYS A 92 4.76 -9.04 -8.21
N THR A 93 3.92 -8.36 -7.45
CA THR A 93 3.06 -7.28 -7.93
C THR A 93 3.84 -5.99 -8.09
N THR A 94 4.00 -5.48 -9.32
CA THR A 94 4.69 -4.22 -9.63
C THR A 94 3.76 -3.25 -10.37
N PHE A 95 4.09 -1.95 -10.33
CA PHE A 95 3.39 -0.97 -11.15
C PHE A 95 3.89 -1.04 -12.59
N VAL A 96 2.98 -1.32 -13.54
CA VAL A 96 3.29 -1.37 -14.97
C VAL A 96 2.91 -0.03 -15.60
N SER A 97 3.91 0.77 -15.97
CA SER A 97 3.71 1.96 -16.80
C SER A 97 3.72 1.51 -18.27
N ASN A 98 2.55 1.45 -18.90
CA ASN A 98 2.49 1.30 -20.36
C ASN A 98 2.96 2.61 -20.98
N LYS A 99 4.12 2.54 -21.63
CA LYS A 99 4.62 3.60 -22.50
C LYS A 99 4.08 3.43 -23.91
#